data_AF-A0A0H1RCJ4-F1
#
_entry.id   AF-A0A0H1RCJ4-F1
#
_cell.length_a   1.000
_cell.length_b   1.000
_cell.length_c   1.000
_cell.angle_alpha   90.00
_cell.angle_beta   90.00
_cell.angle_gamma   90.00
#
_symmetry.space_group_name_H-M   'P 1'
#
loop_
_entity.id
_entity.type
_entity.pdbx_description
1 polymer ?
#
loop_
_entity_poly.entity_id
_entity_poly.type
_entity_poly.pdbx_seq_one_letter_code
_entity_poly.pdbx_strand_id
1 'polypeptide(L)'
;MSVRPTSDQLLKAAELVAGHHPDVAALLRDLAEPTTPPDPVGLRKRVLRRIWRIHLAGMPRTAAARVIAAAWASYEPTEAQPVPGTQAADFDRLSRAGVRPLAWRQIADALDEMLD
;
A
#
# COMPACT_ATOMS: atom_id res chain seq x y z
N MET A 1 -9.12 -7.50 -26.34
CA MET A 1 -7.90 -6.69 -26.10
C MET A 1 -8.17 -5.79 -24.91
N SER A 2 -7.45 -5.96 -23.79
CA SER A 2 -7.62 -5.12 -22.60
C SER A 2 -6.63 -3.95 -22.67
N VAL A 3 -7.12 -2.75 -22.96
CA VAL A 3 -6.28 -1.53 -22.96
C VAL A 3 -6.02 -1.16 -21.50
N ARG A 4 -4.75 -1.17 -21.08
CA ARG A 4 -4.39 -0.68 -19.75
C ARG A 4 -4.49 0.85 -19.74
N PRO A 5 -5.13 1.46 -18.73
CA PRO A 5 -5.20 2.91 -18.62
C PRO A 5 -3.82 3.51 -18.38
N THR A 6 -3.57 4.70 -18.93
CA THR A 6 -2.32 5.45 -18.73
C THR A 6 -2.26 6.09 -17.34
N SER A 7 -1.08 6.48 -16.87
CA SER A 7 -0.93 7.23 -15.59
C SER A 7 -1.83 8.47 -15.53
N ASP A 8 -1.88 9.26 -16.61
CA ASP A 8 -2.74 10.45 -16.67
C ASP A 8 -4.23 10.09 -16.55
N GLN A 9 -4.66 8.97 -17.15
CA GLN A 9 -6.03 8.50 -17.01
C GLN A 9 -6.35 8.06 -15.59
N LEU A 10 -5.40 7.42 -14.92
CA LEU A 10 -5.52 6.98 -13.53
C LEU A 10 -5.53 8.17 -12.55
N LEU A 11 -4.69 9.19 -12.75
CA LEU A 11 -4.71 10.43 -11.95
C LEU A 11 -6.02 11.18 -12.13
N LYS A 12 -6.49 11.33 -13.36
CA LYS A 12 -7.75 12.01 -13.66
C LYS A 12 -8.95 11.26 -13.06
N ALA A 13 -8.95 9.94 -13.11
CA ALA A 13 -9.96 9.13 -12.44
C ALA A 13 -9.90 9.33 -10.92
N ALA A 14 -8.72 9.41 -10.32
CA ALA A 14 -8.55 9.65 -8.90
C ALA A 14 -9.13 11.00 -8.45
N GLU A 15 -8.94 12.06 -9.23
CA GLU A 15 -9.51 13.38 -8.94
C GLU A 15 -11.04 13.35 -8.94
N LEU A 16 -11.65 12.66 -9.92
CA LEU A 16 -13.11 12.55 -10.03
C LEU A 16 -13.74 11.83 -8.84
N VAL A 17 -13.09 10.79 -8.32
CA VAL A 17 -13.65 10.00 -7.22
C VAL A 17 -13.24 10.52 -5.83
N ALA A 18 -12.25 11.41 -5.71
CA ALA A 18 -11.70 11.85 -4.43
C ALA A 18 -12.72 12.43 -3.45
N GLY A 19 -13.76 13.12 -3.95
CA GLY A 19 -14.79 13.72 -3.10
C GLY A 19 -15.75 12.72 -2.45
N HIS A 20 -15.92 11.53 -3.05
CA HIS A 20 -16.90 10.53 -2.61
C HIS A 20 -16.24 9.24 -2.11
N HIS A 21 -15.10 8.87 -2.70
CA HIS A 21 -14.34 7.66 -2.45
C HIS A 21 -12.85 7.98 -2.33
N PRO A 22 -12.43 8.59 -1.20
CA PRO A 22 -11.05 9.02 -1.00
C PRO A 22 -10.04 7.85 -0.96
N ASP A 23 -10.51 6.67 -0.58
CA ASP A 23 -9.80 5.40 -0.64
C ASP A 23 -9.54 4.96 -2.09
N VAL A 24 -10.55 4.97 -2.95
CA VAL A 24 -10.41 4.63 -4.37
C VAL A 24 -9.53 5.64 -5.10
N ALA A 25 -9.64 6.93 -4.75
CA ALA A 25 -8.74 7.95 -5.26
C ALA A 25 -7.27 7.68 -4.91
N ALA A 26 -7.00 7.23 -3.69
CA ALA A 26 -5.64 6.85 -3.28
C ALA A 26 -5.13 5.65 -4.08
N LEU A 27 -5.97 4.63 -4.30
CA LEU A 27 -5.64 3.45 -5.11
C LEU A 27 -5.26 3.82 -6.55
N LEU A 28 -6.02 4.73 -7.17
CA LEU A 28 -5.80 5.15 -8.55
C LEU A 28 -4.52 5.99 -8.69
N ARG A 29 -4.23 6.88 -7.73
CA ARG A 29 -2.95 7.61 -7.69
C ARG A 29 -1.77 6.66 -7.52
N ASP A 30 -1.90 5.65 -6.67
CA ASP A 30 -0.88 4.63 -6.45
C ASP A 30 -0.58 3.82 -7.72
N LEU A 31 -1.58 3.59 -8.57
CA LEU A 31 -1.43 2.92 -9.86
C LEU A 31 -0.87 3.85 -10.94
N ALA A 32 -1.01 5.16 -10.76
CA ALA A 32 -0.57 6.17 -11.71
C ALA A 32 0.88 6.62 -11.52
N GLU A 33 1.54 6.27 -10.41
CA GLU A 33 2.94 6.65 -10.21
C GLU A 33 3.82 6.06 -11.34
N PRO A 34 4.60 6.89 -12.06
CA PRO A 34 5.52 6.42 -13.08
C PRO A 34 6.59 5.53 -12.45
N THR A 35 7.15 4.62 -13.24
CA THR A 35 8.25 3.68 -12.92
C THR A 35 9.60 4.39 -12.65
N THR A 36 9.58 5.53 -11.97
CA THR A 36 10.74 6.04 -11.23
C THR A 36 10.91 5.12 -10.01
N PRO A 37 12.13 4.72 -9.62
CA PRO A 37 12.30 3.90 -8.43
C PRO A 37 11.60 4.61 -7.26
N PRO A 38 10.57 3.99 -6.66
CA PRO A 38 9.77 4.65 -5.65
C PRO A 38 10.69 5.06 -4.50
N ASP A 39 10.51 6.26 -3.95
CA ASP A 39 11.05 6.57 -2.63
C ASP A 39 10.65 5.41 -1.70
N PRO A 40 11.61 4.59 -1.24
CA PRO A 40 11.29 3.39 -0.48
C PRO A 40 10.54 3.72 0.81
N VAL A 41 10.78 4.92 1.36
CA VAL A 41 10.12 5.40 2.58
C VAL A 41 8.69 5.83 2.27
N GLY A 42 8.48 6.63 1.23
CA GLY A 42 7.16 7.06 0.77
C GLY A 42 6.25 5.89 0.37
N LEU A 43 6.78 4.94 -0.41
CA LEU A 43 6.06 3.72 -0.78
C LEU A 43 5.66 2.90 0.46
N ARG A 44 6.61 2.70 1.39
CA ARG A 44 6.35 1.97 2.63
C ARG A 44 5.22 2.59 3.42
N LYS A 45 5.26 3.92 3.63
CA LYS A 45 4.18 4.65 4.31
C LYS A 45 2.84 4.40 3.61
N ARG A 46 2.76 4.63 2.30
CA ARG A 46 1.51 4.45 1.53
C ARG A 46 0.93 3.05 1.66
N VAL A 47 1.76 2.02 1.50
CA VAL A 47 1.33 0.62 1.61
C VAL A 47 0.88 0.29 3.03
N LEU A 48 1.62 0.69 4.06
CA LEU A 48 1.21 0.46 5.46
C LEU A 48 -0.14 1.12 5.78
N ARG A 49 -0.34 2.36 5.34
CA ARG A 49 -1.62 3.07 5.49
C ARG A 49 -2.76 2.35 4.77
N ARG A 50 -2.50 1.87 3.56
CA ARG A 50 -3.48 1.12 2.76
C ARG A 50 -3.88 -0.18 3.46
N ILE A 51 -2.90 -0.98 3.89
CA ILE A 51 -3.17 -2.23 4.61
C ILE A 51 -3.98 -1.96 5.87
N TRP A 52 -3.59 -0.94 6.65
CA TRP A 52 -4.34 -0.59 7.86
C TRP A 52 -5.77 -0.14 7.56
N ARG A 53 -5.98 0.75 6.59
CA ARG A 53 -7.32 1.28 6.27
C ARG A 53 -8.24 0.27 5.62
N ILE A 54 -7.72 -0.61 4.77
CA ILE A 54 -8.54 -1.52 3.96
C ILE A 54 -8.70 -2.88 4.65
N HIS A 55 -7.60 -3.47 5.10
CA HIS A 55 -7.61 -4.84 5.62
C HIS A 55 -7.82 -4.93 7.13
N LEU A 56 -7.49 -3.86 7.87
CA LEU A 56 -7.53 -3.82 9.34
C LEU A 56 -8.37 -2.64 9.86
N ALA A 57 -9.39 -2.24 9.08
CA ALA A 57 -10.28 -1.13 9.42
C ALA A 57 -10.89 -1.32 10.82
N GLY A 58 -10.85 -0.27 11.65
CA GLY A 58 -11.37 -0.29 13.03
C GLY A 58 -10.45 -0.97 14.05
N MET A 59 -9.33 -1.57 13.63
CA MET A 59 -8.37 -2.15 14.55
C MET A 59 -7.51 -1.05 15.22
N PRO A 60 -7.28 -1.12 16.54
CA PRO A 60 -6.33 -0.25 17.21
C PRO A 60 -4.95 -0.35 16.58
N ARG A 61 -4.32 0.80 16.36
CA ARG A 61 -3.02 0.97 15.70
C ARG A 61 -1.95 -0.04 16.14
N THR A 62 -1.73 -0.19 17.44
CA THR A 62 -0.71 -1.13 17.96
C THR A 62 -1.02 -2.58 17.61
N ALA A 63 -2.30 -2.95 17.62
CA ALA A 63 -2.73 -4.29 17.20
C ALA A 63 -2.54 -4.45 15.68
N ALA A 64 -2.92 -3.45 14.88
CA ALA A 64 -2.71 -3.46 13.43
C ALA A 64 -1.23 -3.59 13.08
N ALA A 65 -0.36 -2.81 13.74
CA ALA A 65 1.09 -2.87 13.53
C ALA A 65 1.69 -4.25 13.84
N ARG A 66 1.19 -4.93 14.88
CA ARG A 66 1.59 -6.31 15.21
C ARG A 66 1.14 -7.31 14.14
N VAL A 67 -0.10 -7.19 13.68
CA VAL A 67 -0.64 -8.06 12.62
C VAL A 67 0.14 -7.88 11.32
N ILE A 68 0.40 -6.63 10.93
CA ILE A 68 1.19 -6.32 9.72
C ILE A 68 2.61 -6.87 9.86
N ALA A 69 3.28 -6.64 11.00
CA ALA A 69 4.64 -7.12 11.23
C ALA A 69 4.74 -8.65 11.11
N ALA A 70 3.81 -9.37 11.76
CA ALA A 70 3.76 -10.83 11.71
C ALA A 70 3.52 -11.33 10.28
N ALA A 71 2.50 -10.78 9.59
CA ALA A 71 2.15 -11.20 8.24
C ALA A 71 3.26 -10.90 7.23
N TRP A 72 3.95 -9.75 7.36
CA TRP A 72 5.04 -9.39 6.48
C TRP A 72 6.30 -10.22 6.75
N ALA A 73 6.59 -10.52 8.02
CA ALA A 73 7.71 -11.40 8.36
C ALA A 73 7.52 -12.84 7.83
N SER A 74 6.28 -13.30 7.74
CA SER A 74 5.93 -14.60 7.14
C SER A 74 5.71 -14.57 5.63
N TYR A 75 5.82 -13.39 4.98
CA TYR A 75 5.56 -13.27 3.55
C TYR A 75 6.75 -13.80 2.74
N GLU A 76 6.49 -14.84 1.94
CA GLU A 76 7.44 -15.35 0.96
C GLU A 76 7.03 -14.89 -0.45
N PRO A 77 7.87 -14.10 -1.16
CA PRO A 77 7.58 -13.71 -2.53
C PRO A 77 7.50 -14.94 -3.43
N THR A 78 6.35 -15.15 -4.07
CA THR A 78 6.17 -16.20 -5.08
C THR A 78 6.44 -15.65 -6.48
N GLU A 79 6.85 -16.51 -7.42
CA GLU A 79 6.96 -16.11 -8.83
C GLU A 79 5.59 -15.76 -9.45
N ALA A 80 4.52 -16.34 -8.92
CA ALA A 80 3.15 -16.01 -9.31
C ALA A 80 2.79 -14.58 -8.88
N GLN A 81 2.16 -13.83 -9.80
CA GLN A 81 1.73 -12.47 -9.50
C GLN A 81 0.52 -12.49 -8.55
N PRO A 82 0.60 -11.83 -7.38
CA PRO A 82 -0.50 -11.83 -6.41
C PRO A 82 -1.72 -11.07 -6.94
N VAL A 83 -2.90 -11.46 -6.45
CA VAL A 83 -4.18 -10.84 -6.83
C VAL A 83 -4.17 -9.37 -6.38
N PRO A 84 -4.41 -8.40 -7.30
CA PRO A 84 -4.44 -6.99 -6.96
C PRO A 84 -5.43 -6.67 -5.85
N GLY A 85 -5.03 -5.81 -4.90
CA GLY A 85 -5.88 -5.40 -3.78
C GLY A 85 -5.86 -6.33 -2.57
N THR A 86 -5.06 -7.41 -2.60
CA THR A 86 -4.79 -8.23 -1.42
C THR A 86 -3.58 -7.72 -0.63
N GLN A 87 -3.52 -8.05 0.66
CA GLN A 87 -2.36 -7.74 1.50
C GLN A 87 -1.05 -8.38 0.95
N ALA A 88 -1.15 -9.55 0.31
CA ALA A 88 -0.02 -10.20 -0.35
C ALA A 88 0.52 -9.36 -1.53
N ALA A 89 -0.37 -8.76 -2.34
CA ALA A 89 0.05 -7.87 -3.42
C ALA A 89 0.76 -6.61 -2.91
N ASP A 90 0.34 -6.11 -1.77
CA ASP A 90 0.97 -4.97 -1.11
C ASP A 90 2.37 -5.33 -0.57
N PHE A 91 2.56 -6.52 0.02
CA PHE A 91 3.89 -7.01 0.44
C PHE A 91 4.81 -7.36 -0.73
N ASP A 92 4.27 -7.88 -1.82
CA ASP A 92 5.03 -8.12 -3.06
C ASP A 92 5.58 -6.81 -3.62
N ARG A 93 4.75 -5.76 -3.64
CA ARG A 93 5.14 -4.43 -4.08
C ARG A 93 6.30 -3.88 -3.26
N LEU A 94 6.26 -4.05 -1.93
CA LEU A 94 7.34 -3.63 -1.03
C LEU A 94 8.62 -4.44 -1.29
N SER A 95 8.49 -5.76 -1.46
CA SER A 95 9.61 -6.66 -1.72
C SER A 95 10.31 -6.33 -3.05
N ARG A 96 9.55 -6.10 -4.13
CA ARG A 96 10.08 -5.69 -5.43
C ARG A 96 10.78 -4.33 -5.39
N ALA A 97 10.35 -3.44 -4.50
CA ALA A 97 11.01 -2.16 -4.26
C ALA A 97 12.24 -2.27 -3.33
N GLY A 98 12.62 -3.48 -2.89
CA GLY A 98 13.74 -3.70 -1.98
C GLY A 98 13.47 -3.29 -0.53
N VAL A 99 12.22 -3.02 -0.16
CA VAL A 99 11.84 -2.64 1.20
C VAL A 99 11.78 -3.88 2.08
N ARG A 100 12.58 -3.90 3.15
CA ARG A 100 12.62 -5.01 4.11
C ARG A 100 11.46 -4.96 5.09
N PRO A 101 10.99 -6.12 5.60
CA PRO A 101 10.04 -6.19 6.70
C PRO A 101 10.53 -5.41 7.92
N LEU A 102 9.60 -4.74 8.59
CA LEU A 102 9.88 -3.93 9.78
C LEU A 102 9.35 -4.59 11.06
N ALA A 103 9.96 -4.26 12.19
CA ALA A 103 9.41 -4.62 13.49
C ALA A 103 8.12 -3.84 13.77
N TRP A 104 7.22 -4.41 14.58
CA TRP A 104 5.91 -3.81 14.87
C TRP A 104 6.00 -2.39 15.43
N ARG A 105 7.06 -2.05 16.20
CA ARG A 105 7.27 -0.69 16.72
C ARG A 105 7.51 0.32 15.60
N GLN A 106 8.36 -0.02 14.64
CA GLN A 106 8.66 0.85 13.49
C GLN A 106 7.44 1.01 12.58
N ILE A 107 6.63 -0.04 12.44
CA ILE A 107 5.35 0.02 11.70
C ILE A 107 4.37 0.91 12.43
N ALA A 108 4.29 0.78 13.77
CA ALA A 108 3.53 1.72 14.55
C ALA A 108 4.06 3.12 14.24
N ASP A 109 5.28 3.50 14.58
CA ASP A 109 5.79 4.88 14.40
C ASP A 109 5.46 5.46 13.02
N ALA A 110 5.66 4.67 11.95
CA ALA A 110 5.30 5.06 10.58
C ALA A 110 3.80 5.37 10.39
N LEU A 111 2.88 4.67 11.06
CA LEU A 111 1.45 4.97 11.02
C LEU A 111 1.09 6.24 11.84
N ASP A 112 1.95 6.72 12.76
CA ASP A 112 1.66 7.89 13.63
C ASP A 112 2.01 9.16 12.89
N GLU A 113 3.16 9.16 12.23
CA GLU A 113 3.61 10.20 11.29
C GLU A 113 2.63 10.46 10.11
N MET A 114 1.53 9.71 10.04
CA MET A 114 0.54 9.74 8.98
C MET A 114 -0.82 10.29 9.43
N LEU A 115 -0.98 10.58 10.72
CA LEU A 115 -2.15 11.17 11.37
C LEU A 115 -1.96 12.64 11.78
N ASP A 116 -0.71 13.11 11.81
CA ASP A 116 -0.33 14.53 11.89
C ASP A 116 -0.49 15.23 10.52
#